data_AF-A0AAU7HT40-F1
#
_entry.id   AF-A0AAU7HT40-F1
#
_cell.length_a   1.000
_cell.length_b   1.000
_cell.length_c   1.000
_cell.angle_alpha   90.00
_cell.angle_beta   90.00
_cell.angle_gamma   90.00
#
_symmetry.space_group_name_H-M   'P 1'
#
loop_
_entity.id
_entity.type
_entity.pdbx_description
1 polymer ?
#
loop_
_entity_poly.entity_id
_entity_poly.type
_entity_poly.pdbx_seq_one_letter_code
_entity_poly.pdbx_strand_id
1 'polypeptide(L)'
;MDKTERERMLARRRQARRRERLRAEGVSVTVTLTHDEAAQLEELRQVRRMGKQPYSPNEFFQLLLIRNWQQWEKEKAALGTCQHCGKSKAGGGCGGEFQKETYQCWLAQDANALNL
;
A
#
# COMPACT_ATOMS: atom_id res chain seq x y z
N MET A 1 26.25 -27.56 -5.38
CA MET A 1 25.55 -26.30 -5.72
C MET A 1 25.50 -25.45 -4.47
N ASP A 2 26.05 -24.26 -4.55
CA ASP A 2 26.23 -23.39 -3.37
C ASP A 2 24.86 -22.90 -2.84
N LYS A 3 24.74 -22.71 -1.51
CA LYS A 3 23.48 -22.35 -0.84
C LYS A 3 22.92 -21.04 -1.40
N THR A 4 23.81 -20.07 -1.62
CA THR A 4 23.53 -18.76 -2.21
C THR A 4 23.04 -18.86 -3.65
N GLU A 5 23.53 -19.83 -4.41
CA GLU A 5 23.14 -20.09 -5.79
C GLU A 5 21.73 -20.71 -5.85
N ARG A 6 21.42 -21.59 -4.90
CA ARG A 6 20.08 -22.20 -4.72
C ARG A 6 19.03 -21.16 -4.35
N GLU A 7 19.36 -20.23 -3.45
CA GLU A 7 18.49 -19.12 -3.08
C GLU A 7 18.22 -18.15 -4.24
N ARG A 8 19.26 -17.81 -5.02
CA ARG A 8 19.12 -17.00 -6.25
C ARG A 8 18.24 -17.69 -7.28
N MET A 9 18.41 -19.00 -7.49
CA MET A 9 17.59 -19.79 -8.39
C MET A 9 16.11 -19.82 -7.95
N LEU A 10 15.85 -20.03 -6.66
CA LEU A 10 14.50 -20.01 -6.10
C LEU A 10 13.84 -18.62 -6.20
N ALA A 11 14.59 -17.55 -5.96
CA ALA A 11 14.11 -16.18 -6.13
C ALA A 11 13.74 -15.89 -7.59
N ARG A 12 14.59 -16.29 -8.56
CA ARG A 12 14.30 -16.19 -9.99
C ARG A 12 13.03 -16.96 -10.37
N ARG A 13 12.87 -18.19 -9.87
CA ARG A 13 11.68 -19.02 -10.15
C ARG A 13 10.40 -18.41 -9.57
N ARG A 14 10.45 -17.84 -8.36
CA ARG A 14 9.32 -17.08 -7.77
C ARG A 14 8.94 -15.88 -8.64
N GLN A 15 9.93 -15.12 -9.11
CA GLN A 15 9.68 -13.96 -9.96
C GLN A 15 9.12 -14.35 -11.33
N ALA A 16 9.60 -15.45 -11.93
CA ALA A 16 9.07 -15.98 -13.18
C ALA A 16 7.58 -16.36 -13.07
N ARG A 17 7.21 -17.16 -12.05
CA ARG A 17 5.81 -17.52 -11.79
C ARG A 17 4.91 -16.31 -11.54
N ARG A 18 5.43 -15.31 -10.82
CA ARG A 18 4.69 -14.06 -10.60
C ARG A 18 4.43 -13.33 -11.92
N ARG A 19 5.42 -13.24 -12.81
CA ARG A 19 5.24 -12.61 -14.14
C ARG A 19 4.24 -13.36 -15.00
N GLU A 20 4.28 -14.69 -14.98
CA GLU A 20 3.32 -15.53 -15.70
C GLU A 20 1.89 -15.30 -15.21
N ARG A 21 1.66 -15.33 -13.89
CA ARG A 21 0.36 -14.99 -13.31
C ARG A 21 -0.10 -13.58 -13.65
N LEU A 22 0.80 -12.59 -13.61
CA LEU A 22 0.47 -11.22 -13.99
C LEU A 22 0.14 -11.07 -15.48
N ARG A 23 0.66 -11.93 -16.36
CA ARG A 23 0.25 -11.93 -17.77
C ARG A 23 -1.14 -12.53 -17.97
N ALA A 24 -1.48 -13.57 -17.20
CA ALA A 24 -2.75 -14.26 -17.32
C ALA A 24 -3.92 -13.51 -16.63
N GLU A 25 -3.67 -12.95 -15.46
CA GLU A 25 -4.71 -12.44 -14.54
C GLU A 25 -4.42 -11.01 -14.04
N GLY A 26 -3.33 -10.39 -14.52
CA GLY A 26 -2.95 -9.07 -14.07
C GLY A 26 -3.94 -8.01 -14.52
N VAL A 27 -4.30 -7.13 -13.60
CA VAL A 27 -5.03 -5.90 -13.90
C VAL A 27 -3.99 -4.79 -14.13
N SER A 28 -4.15 -4.04 -15.21
CA SER A 28 -3.32 -2.88 -15.51
C SER A 28 -4.01 -1.61 -15.05
N VAL A 29 -3.26 -0.74 -14.39
CA VAL A 29 -3.70 0.60 -13.99
C VAL A 29 -2.75 1.59 -14.63
N THR A 30 -3.29 2.55 -15.38
CA THR A 30 -2.52 3.64 -15.99
C THR A 30 -2.60 4.86 -15.09
N VAL A 31 -1.46 5.49 -14.84
CA VAL A 31 -1.37 6.72 -14.05
C VAL A 31 -0.73 7.79 -14.91
N THR A 32 -1.37 8.96 -14.95
CA THR A 32 -0.81 10.17 -15.57
C THR A 32 -0.13 10.98 -14.49
N LEU A 33 1.13 11.36 -14.72
CA LEU A 33 1.93 12.16 -13.81
C LEU A 33 2.27 13.50 -14.44
N THR A 34 2.35 14.53 -13.62
CA THR A 34 3.03 15.78 -13.97
C THR A 34 4.53 15.52 -14.22
N HIS A 35 5.21 16.49 -14.84
CA HIS A 35 6.65 16.37 -15.08
C HIS A 35 7.45 16.29 -13.77
N ASP A 36 7.03 17.04 -12.76
CA ASP A 36 7.69 17.03 -11.44
C ASP A 36 7.52 15.68 -10.74
N GLU A 37 6.30 15.10 -10.76
CA GLU A 37 6.06 13.77 -10.20
C GLU A 37 6.84 12.67 -10.96
N ALA A 38 7.00 12.81 -12.27
CA ALA A 38 7.81 11.87 -13.06
C ALA A 38 9.31 11.95 -12.69
N ALA A 39 9.84 13.15 -12.44
CA ALA A 39 11.21 13.35 -11.97
C ALA A 39 11.40 12.76 -10.55
N GLN A 40 10.47 13.03 -9.64
CA GLN A 40 10.45 12.45 -8.29
C GLN A 40 10.40 10.92 -8.33
N LEU A 41 9.58 10.34 -9.21
CA LEU A 41 9.50 8.89 -9.38
C LEU A 41 10.85 8.30 -9.79
N GLU A 42 11.58 8.93 -10.71
CA GLU A 42 12.89 8.42 -11.14
C GLU A 42 13.91 8.45 -10.00
N GLU A 43 13.98 9.54 -9.24
CA GLU A 43 14.84 9.62 -8.05
C GLU A 43 14.47 8.54 -7.03
N LEU A 44 13.19 8.42 -6.67
CA LEU A 44 12.70 7.47 -5.67
C LEU A 44 12.98 6.01 -6.06
N ARG A 45 12.89 5.67 -7.35
CA ARG A 45 13.19 4.32 -7.86
C ARG A 45 14.65 3.94 -7.69
N GLN A 46 15.56 4.91 -7.77
CA GLN A 46 16.99 4.71 -7.58
C GLN A 46 17.34 4.61 -6.10
N VAL A 47 16.96 5.61 -5.29
CA VAL A 47 17.35 5.68 -3.87
C VAL A 47 16.78 4.53 -3.05
N ARG A 48 15.57 4.06 -3.34
CA ARG A 48 14.96 2.91 -2.65
C ARG A 48 15.56 1.56 -3.05
N ARG A 49 16.44 1.52 -4.04
CA ARG A 49 17.17 0.33 -4.49
C ARG A 49 18.64 0.61 -4.73
N MET A 50 19.24 1.39 -3.82
CA MET A 50 20.64 1.84 -3.90
C MET A 50 21.63 0.69 -4.16
N GLY A 51 22.60 0.92 -5.05
CA GLY A 51 23.64 -0.05 -5.40
C GLY A 51 23.17 -1.21 -6.27
N LYS A 52 21.95 -1.16 -6.80
CA LYS A 52 21.39 -2.16 -7.74
C LYS A 52 20.65 -1.45 -8.86
N GLN A 53 20.27 -2.21 -9.89
CA GLN A 53 19.40 -1.69 -10.94
C GLN A 53 18.11 -1.13 -10.31
N PRO A 54 17.70 0.11 -10.62
CA PRO A 54 16.49 0.71 -10.08
C PRO A 54 15.25 -0.17 -10.31
N TYR A 55 14.22 -0.01 -9.49
CA TYR A 55 12.93 -0.63 -9.78
C TYR A 55 12.39 -0.11 -11.12
N SER A 56 11.63 -0.93 -11.85
CA SER A 56 10.74 -0.39 -12.89
C SER A 56 9.60 0.43 -12.25
N PRO A 57 8.91 1.33 -12.99
CA PRO A 57 7.76 2.07 -12.44
C PRO A 57 6.69 1.14 -11.84
N ASN A 58 6.36 0.06 -12.55
CA ASN A 58 5.37 -0.91 -12.09
C ASN A 58 5.79 -1.61 -10.80
N GLU A 59 7.06 -2.02 -10.70
CA GLU A 59 7.59 -2.64 -9.47
C GLU A 59 7.57 -1.66 -8.30
N PHE A 60 7.87 -0.38 -8.55
CA PHE A 60 7.85 0.65 -7.54
C PHE A 60 6.44 0.89 -7.00
N PHE A 61 5.45 1.09 -7.87
CA PHE A 61 4.06 1.26 -7.44
C PHE A 61 3.50 0.01 -6.75
N GLN A 62 3.82 -1.19 -7.24
CA GLN A 62 3.43 -2.44 -6.58
C GLN A 62 4.05 -2.56 -5.18
N LEU A 63 5.31 -2.15 -5.01
CA LEU A 63 5.97 -2.14 -3.70
C LEU A 63 5.30 -1.15 -2.74
N LEU A 64 4.95 0.06 -3.22
CA LEU A 64 4.24 1.04 -2.42
C LEU A 64 2.86 0.52 -1.99
N LEU A 65 2.10 -0.06 -2.92
CA LEU A 65 0.79 -0.65 -2.63
C LEU A 65 0.87 -1.73 -1.56
N ILE A 66 1.82 -2.68 -1.70
CA ILE A 66 1.98 -3.76 -0.72
C ILE A 66 2.35 -3.21 0.66
N ARG A 67 3.26 -2.23 0.73
CA ARG A 67 3.66 -1.63 2.00
C ARG A 67 2.54 -0.83 2.65
N ASN A 68 1.80 -0.05 1.85
CA ASN A 68 0.65 0.70 2.33
C ASN A 68 -0.44 -0.26 2.86
N TRP A 69 -0.73 -1.34 2.14
CA TRP A 69 -1.67 -2.37 2.61
C TRP A 69 -1.24 -3.00 3.94
N GLN A 70 0.03 -3.40 4.06
CA GLN A 70 0.57 -3.96 5.31
C GLN A 70 0.50 -2.97 6.48
N GLN A 71 0.68 -1.68 6.21
CA GLN A 71 0.54 -0.63 7.22
C GLN A 71 -0.93 -0.50 7.63
N TRP A 72 -1.83 -0.43 6.65
CA TRP A 72 -3.27 -0.40 6.88
C TRP A 72 -3.77 -1.61 7.68
N GLU A 73 -3.31 -2.82 7.40
CA GLU A 73 -3.71 -4.01 8.17
C GLU A 73 -3.38 -3.88 9.66
N LYS A 74 -2.24 -3.26 10.00
CA LYS A 74 -1.84 -3.00 11.39
C LYS A 74 -2.70 -1.91 12.03
N GLU A 75 -2.92 -0.81 11.32
CA GLU A 75 -3.76 0.30 11.80
C GLU A 75 -5.20 -0.13 12.00
N LYS A 76 -5.75 -0.89 11.04
CA LYS A 76 -7.07 -1.50 11.10
C LYS A 76 -7.26 -2.37 12.34
N ALA A 77 -6.25 -3.16 12.69
CA ALA A 77 -6.30 -3.99 13.89
C ALA A 77 -6.31 -3.15 15.18
N ALA A 78 -5.65 -1.98 15.18
CA ALA A 78 -5.59 -1.08 16.33
C ALA A 78 -6.83 -0.18 16.49
N LEU A 79 -7.55 0.10 15.40
CA LEU A 79 -8.68 1.04 15.41
C LEU A 79 -9.84 0.58 16.30
N GLY A 80 -10.20 -0.69 16.30
CA GLY A 80 -11.32 -1.20 17.12
C GLY A 80 -12.68 -0.59 16.75
N THR A 81 -13.55 -0.39 17.75
CA THR A 81 -14.91 0.14 17.57
C THR A 81 -15.05 1.55 18.14
N CYS A 82 -16.05 2.30 17.65
CA CYS A 82 -16.42 3.59 18.19
C CYS A 82 -17.04 3.43 19.59
N GLN A 83 -16.58 4.20 20.57
CA GLN A 83 -17.11 4.14 21.93
C GLN A 83 -18.56 4.65 22.03
N HIS A 84 -19.00 5.52 21.11
CA HIS A 84 -20.34 6.09 21.12
C HIS A 84 -21.39 5.21 20.42
N CYS A 85 -21.04 4.62 19.28
CA CYS A 85 -22.01 3.88 18.45
C CYS A 85 -21.72 2.38 18.31
N GLY A 86 -20.59 1.89 18.85
CA GLY A 86 -20.19 0.49 18.77
C GLY A 86 -19.77 0.00 17.38
N LYS A 87 -19.95 0.81 16.32
CA LYS A 87 -19.58 0.43 14.94
C LYS A 87 -18.06 0.37 14.76
N SER A 88 -17.62 -0.50 13.85
CA SER A 88 -16.21 -0.63 13.48
C SER A 88 -15.67 0.67 12.90
N LYS A 89 -14.61 1.21 13.50
CA LYS A 89 -13.94 2.41 13.00
C LYS A 89 -13.36 2.17 11.60
N ALA A 90 -12.71 1.03 11.40
CA ALA A 90 -12.17 0.63 10.09
C ALA A 90 -13.23 0.34 9.01
N GLY A 91 -14.50 0.23 9.39
CA GLY A 91 -15.63 0.05 8.45
C GLY A 91 -16.30 1.35 8.02
N GLY A 92 -15.68 2.51 8.24
CA GLY A 92 -16.28 3.83 8.01
C GLY A 92 -16.89 4.47 9.27
N GLY A 93 -16.63 3.88 10.45
CA GLY A 93 -17.04 4.43 11.74
C GLY A 93 -18.55 4.59 11.89
N CYS A 94 -18.98 5.74 12.41
CA CYS A 94 -20.39 6.02 12.68
C CYS A 94 -21.23 6.23 11.40
N GLY A 95 -20.62 6.35 10.21
CA GLY A 95 -21.35 6.62 8.97
C GLY A 95 -22.13 7.95 8.97
N GLY A 96 -21.75 8.91 9.84
CA GLY A 96 -22.46 10.18 9.99
C GLY A 96 -23.76 10.10 10.80
N GLU A 97 -24.01 9.02 11.53
CA GLU A 97 -25.24 8.87 12.36
C GLU A 97 -25.34 9.93 13.48
N PHE A 98 -24.20 10.50 13.89
CA PHE A 98 -24.10 11.59 14.88
C PHE A 98 -23.92 12.98 14.23
N GLN A 99 -24.53 13.22 13.06
CA GLN A 99 -24.44 14.47 12.28
C GLN A 99 -24.71 15.79 13.04
N LYS A 100 -25.32 15.75 14.23
CA LYS A 100 -25.58 16.92 15.09
C LYS A 100 -24.60 17.06 16.26
N GLU A 101 -23.83 16.01 16.56
CA GLU A 101 -22.77 15.95 17.59
C GLU A 101 -21.41 15.61 16.94
N THR A 102 -21.22 16.12 15.71
CA THR A 102 -20.17 15.76 14.75
C THR A 102 -18.76 15.82 15.33
N TYR A 103 -18.55 16.67 16.34
CA TYR A 103 -17.28 16.83 17.03
C TYR A 103 -16.89 15.65 17.90
N GLN A 104 -17.72 14.63 18.13
CA GLN A 104 -17.36 13.44 18.93
C GLN A 104 -17.24 12.15 18.10
N CYS A 105 -17.54 12.18 16.79
CA CYS A 105 -17.33 10.99 15.96
C CYS A 105 -15.85 10.87 15.58
N TRP A 106 -15.26 9.71 15.86
CA TRP A 106 -13.87 9.35 15.50
C TRP A 106 -13.54 9.66 14.03
N LEU A 107 -14.50 9.51 13.10
CA LEU A 107 -14.30 9.81 11.68
C LEU A 107 -13.99 11.31 11.46
N ALA A 108 -14.62 12.20 12.23
CA ALA A 108 -14.41 13.64 12.12
C ALA A 108 -13.16 14.12 12.88
N GLN A 109 -12.75 13.42 13.94
CA GLN A 109 -11.62 13.82 14.79
C GLN A 109 -10.29 13.17 14.37
N ASP A 110 -10.27 11.84 14.24
CA ASP A 110 -9.04 11.06 14.22
C ASP A 110 -8.72 10.46 12.85
N ALA A 111 -9.72 10.19 12.01
CA ALA A 111 -9.50 9.56 10.71
C ALA A 111 -8.64 10.43 9.77
N ASN A 112 -8.83 11.75 9.79
CA ASN A 112 -7.99 12.69 9.05
C ASN A 112 -6.53 12.66 9.51
N ALA A 113 -6.28 12.55 10.83
CA ALA A 113 -4.92 12.45 11.37
C ALA A 113 -4.23 11.14 10.94
N LEU A 114 -5.00 10.11 10.62
CA LEU A 114 -4.55 8.80 10.16
C LEU A 114 -4.54 8.66 8.63
N ASN A 115 -4.94 9.69 7.87
CA ASN A 115 -5.12 9.65 6.41
C ASN A 115 -6.01 8.47 5.94
N LEU A 116 -7.14 8.26 6.62
CA LEU A 116 -8.12 7.20 6.34
C LEU A 116 -9.34 7.68 5.56
#